data_AF-A0A2D4WP71-F1
#
_entry.id   AF-A0A2D4WP71-F1
#
_cell.length_a   1.000
_cell.length_b   1.000
_cell.length_c   1.000
_cell.angle_alpha   90.00
_cell.angle_beta   90.00
_cell.angle_gamma   90.00
#
_symmetry.space_group_name_H-M   'P 1'
#
loop_
_entity.id
_entity.type
_entity.pdbx_description
1 polymer ?
#
loop_
_entity_poly.entity_id
_entity_poly.type
_entity_poly.pdbx_seq_one_letter_code
_entity_poly.pdbx_strand_id
1 'polypeptide(L)'
;MRNIRTARHGFTLIEILIVVVILGILASIVIPQFTNASDQAAVSQARTQLQSMRSQCQLFRASNSRLPGDLDSSGAIDSVDACFQELVDEDYIPQAPLVGDKFTWDLNTTGTVGTRLVITTTDEDVDTSGW
;
A
#
# COMPACT_ATOMS: atom_id res chain seq x y z
N MET A 1 -67.34 12.96 20.37
CA MET A 1 -65.98 12.94 19.77
C MET A 1 -65.31 11.62 20.15
N ARG A 2 -65.14 10.70 19.20
CA ARG A 2 -64.68 9.33 19.47
C ARG A 2 -63.16 9.29 19.35
N ASN A 3 -62.47 9.19 20.48
CA ASN A 3 -61.02 9.31 20.58
C ASN A 3 -60.37 7.96 20.21
N ILE A 4 -59.66 7.91 19.09
CA ILE A 4 -59.02 6.69 18.57
C ILE A 4 -57.68 6.54 19.28
N ARG A 5 -57.58 5.64 20.27
CA ARG A 5 -56.30 5.30 20.89
C ARG A 5 -55.52 4.40 19.91
N THR A 6 -54.49 4.95 19.30
CA THR A 6 -53.51 4.17 18.52
C THR A 6 -52.71 3.29 19.48
N ALA A 7 -52.86 1.97 19.35
CA ALA A 7 -52.07 1.01 20.10
C ALA A 7 -50.59 1.12 19.66
N ARG A 8 -49.75 1.66 20.54
CA ARG A 8 -48.30 1.68 20.34
C ARG A 8 -47.80 0.25 20.49
N HIS A 9 -47.43 -0.37 19.36
CA HIS A 9 -46.75 -1.66 19.34
C HIS A 9 -45.29 -1.41 19.71
N GLY A 10 -44.84 -1.96 20.83
CA GLY A 10 -43.43 -1.92 21.24
C GLY A 10 -42.62 -2.98 20.50
N PHE A 11 -41.37 -2.67 20.20
CA PHE A 11 -40.40 -3.65 19.68
C PHE A 11 -40.28 -4.82 20.65
N THR A 12 -40.33 -6.04 20.12
CA THR A 12 -40.13 -7.23 20.95
C THR A 12 -38.64 -7.51 21.10
N LEU A 13 -38.21 -7.99 22.27
CA LEU A 13 -36.80 -8.33 22.52
C LEU A 13 -36.29 -9.40 21.54
N ILE A 14 -37.17 -10.32 21.15
CA ILE A 14 -36.85 -11.38 20.20
C ILE A 14 -36.56 -10.82 18.79
N GLU A 15 -37.19 -9.71 18.41
CA GLU A 15 -36.99 -9.03 17.14
C GLU A 15 -35.59 -8.43 17.03
N ILE A 16 -35.09 -7.86 18.12
CA ILE A 16 -33.70 -7.36 18.17
C ILE A 16 -32.72 -8.53 18.28
N LEU A 17 -33.06 -9.59 19.00
CA LEU A 17 -32.20 -10.76 19.16
C LEU A 17 -31.91 -11.46 17.82
N ILE A 18 -32.93 -11.71 17.00
CA ILE A 18 -32.72 -12.36 15.70
C ILE A 18 -31.91 -11.45 14.75
N VAL A 19 -32.11 -10.14 14.82
CA VAL A 19 -31.36 -9.17 13.99
C VAL A 19 -29.87 -9.19 14.32
N VAL A 20 -29.49 -9.13 15.60
CA VAL A 20 -28.06 -9.16 15.97
C VAL A 20 -27.40 -10.51 15.66
N VAL A 21 -28.15 -11.61 15.72
CA VAL A 21 -27.66 -12.93 15.31
C VAL A 21 -27.38 -12.95 13.81
N ILE A 22 -28.30 -12.46 12.97
CA ILE A 22 -28.09 -12.40 11.52
C ILE A 22 -26.93 -11.44 11.19
N LEU A 23 -26.86 -10.27 11.83
CA LEU A 23 -25.74 -9.34 11.66
C LEU A 23 -24.40 -9.95 12.05
N GLY A 24 -24.35 -10.76 13.12
CA GLY A 24 -23.15 -11.48 13.53
C GLY A 24 -22.68 -12.51 12.49
N ILE A 25 -23.62 -13.28 11.92
CA ILE A 25 -23.31 -14.25 10.85
C ILE A 25 -22.76 -13.53 9.61
N LEU A 26 -23.42 -12.47 9.16
CA LEU A 26 -22.98 -11.71 7.99
C LEU A 26 -21.62 -11.05 8.22
N ALA A 27 -21.39 -10.47 9.39
CA ALA A 27 -20.10 -9.83 9.74
C ALA A 27 -18.94 -10.83 9.72
N SER A 28 -19.15 -12.07 10.17
CA SER A 28 -18.11 -13.11 10.20
C SER A 28 -17.57 -13.48 8.81
N ILE A 29 -18.38 -13.32 7.75
CA ILE A 29 -18.00 -13.63 6.37
C ILE A 29 -17.37 -12.41 5.70
N VAL A 30 -17.92 -11.22 5.93
CA VAL A 30 -17.52 -9.99 5.22
C VAL A 30 -16.16 -9.46 5.69
N ILE A 31 -15.87 -9.50 6.99
CA ILE A 31 -14.61 -8.97 7.57
C ILE A 31 -13.35 -9.64 6.97
N PRO A 32 -13.22 -10.98 6.92
CA PRO A 32 -12.04 -11.62 6.33
C PRO A 32 -11.97 -11.42 4.81
N GLN A 33 -13.09 -11.26 4.12
CA GLN A 33 -13.08 -10.99 2.68
C GLN A 33 -12.55 -9.57 2.38
N PHE A 34 -12.96 -8.58 3.17
CA PHE A 34 -12.58 -7.19 2.98
C PHE A 34 -11.09 -6.94 3.25
N THR A 35 -10.52 -7.59 4.26
CA THR A 35 -9.08 -7.51 4.58
C THR A 35 -8.22 -8.06 3.44
N ASN A 36 -8.51 -9.29 2.98
CA ASN A 36 -7.81 -9.90 1.86
C ASN A 36 -7.90 -9.09 0.55
N ALA A 37 -9.05 -8.49 0.27
CA ALA A 37 -9.24 -7.64 -0.91
C ALA A 37 -8.43 -6.34 -0.80
N SER A 38 -8.32 -5.77 0.41
CA SER A 38 -7.54 -4.56 0.68
C SER A 38 -6.03 -4.82 0.48
N ASP A 39 -5.54 -5.96 0.95
CA ASP A 39 -4.13 -6.36 0.75
C ASP A 39 -3.81 -6.60 -0.73
N GLN A 40 -4.69 -7.29 -1.47
CA GLN A 40 -4.54 -7.47 -2.91
C GLN A 40 -4.56 -6.14 -3.68
N ALA A 41 -5.41 -5.20 -3.28
CA ALA A 41 -5.44 -3.86 -3.86
C ALA A 41 -4.13 -3.11 -3.60
N ALA A 42 -3.58 -3.20 -2.39
CA ALA A 42 -2.29 -2.60 -2.04
C ALA A 42 -1.14 -3.17 -2.87
N VAL A 43 -1.08 -4.49 -3.04
CA VAL A 43 -0.08 -5.15 -3.91
C VAL A 43 -0.24 -4.74 -5.37
N SER A 44 -1.48 -4.67 -5.88
CA SER A 44 -1.77 -4.22 -7.25
C SER A 44 -1.34 -2.76 -7.47
N GLN A 45 -1.56 -1.91 -6.47
CA GLN A 45 -1.14 -0.51 -6.50
C GLN A 45 0.39 -0.41 -6.55
N ALA A 46 1.11 -1.14 -5.69
CA ALA A 46 2.58 -1.16 -5.68
C ALA A 46 3.15 -1.63 -7.03
N ARG A 47 2.56 -2.67 -7.64
CA ARG A 47 2.96 -3.13 -8.98
C ARG A 47 2.76 -2.06 -10.06
N THR A 48 1.64 -1.35 -10.02
CA THR A 48 1.34 -0.28 -10.98
C THR A 48 2.33 0.88 -10.82
N GLN A 49 2.63 1.26 -9.58
CA GLN A 49 3.61 2.30 -9.29
C GLN A 49 5.02 1.91 -9.80
N LEU A 50 5.46 0.68 -9.56
CA LEU A 50 6.74 0.16 -10.08
C LEU A 50 6.83 0.23 -11.62
N GLN A 51 5.75 -0.13 -12.32
CA GLN A 51 5.72 -0.06 -13.79
C GLN A 51 5.82 1.38 -14.30
N SER A 52 5.14 2.31 -13.63
CA SER A 52 5.24 3.73 -13.92
C SER A 52 6.68 4.24 -13.70
N MET A 53 7.28 3.94 -12.55
CA MET A 53 8.66 4.30 -12.24
C MET A 53 9.65 3.75 -13.26
N ARG A 54 9.51 2.47 -13.64
CA ARG A 54 10.37 1.85 -14.65
C ARG A 54 10.32 2.62 -15.98
N SER A 55 9.13 3.04 -16.40
CA SER A 55 8.94 3.79 -17.64
C SER A 55 9.59 5.18 -17.56
N GLN A 56 9.48 5.85 -16.42
CA GLN A 56 10.09 7.16 -16.21
C GLN A 56 11.62 7.09 -16.11
N CYS A 57 12.18 6.11 -15.40
CA CYS A 57 13.63 5.88 -15.38
C CYS A 57 14.18 5.57 -16.77
N GLN A 58 13.41 4.87 -17.62
CA GLN A 58 13.79 4.64 -19.02
C GLN A 58 13.78 5.93 -19.83
N LEU A 59 12.79 6.80 -19.63
CA LEU A 59 12.73 8.11 -20.28
C LEU A 59 13.89 9.00 -19.84
N PHE A 60 14.17 9.05 -18.54
CA PHE A 60 15.31 9.77 -18.00
C PHE A 60 16.63 9.28 -18.59
N ARG A 61 16.82 7.96 -18.68
CA ARG A 61 18.03 7.39 -19.30
C ARG A 61 18.14 7.71 -20.79
N ALA A 62 17.04 7.81 -21.51
CA ALA A 62 17.06 8.20 -22.92
C ALA A 62 17.53 9.65 -23.09
N SER A 63 17.15 10.56 -22.18
CA SER A 63 17.54 11.98 -22.23
C SER A 63 18.92 12.24 -21.66
N ASN A 64 19.26 11.60 -20.54
CA ASN A 64 20.44 11.91 -19.72
C ASN A 64 21.57 10.89 -19.85
N SER A 65 21.40 9.83 -20.66
CA SER A 65 22.36 8.72 -20.86
C SER A 65 22.83 8.01 -19.58
N ARG A 66 22.18 8.25 -18.44
CA ARG A 66 22.43 7.63 -17.13
C ARG A 66 21.12 7.31 -16.44
N LEU A 67 21.17 6.48 -15.39
CA LEU A 67 20.00 6.25 -14.54
C LEU A 67 19.88 7.36 -13.47
N PRO A 68 18.66 7.64 -12.97
CA PRO A 68 18.50 8.54 -11.84
C PRO A 68 19.19 7.99 -10.59
N GLY A 69 19.81 8.86 -9.79
CA GLY A 69 20.59 8.51 -8.60
C GLY A 69 22.01 8.00 -8.90
N ASP A 70 22.42 7.89 -10.17
CA ASP A 70 23.79 7.58 -10.56
C ASP A 70 24.65 8.83 -10.30
N LEU A 71 25.05 8.99 -9.03
CA LEU A 71 25.98 10.03 -8.61
C LEU A 71 27.37 9.42 -8.50
N ASP A 72 28.24 9.96 -9.35
CA ASP A 72 29.68 9.81 -9.38
C ASP A 72 30.27 8.40 -9.63
N SER A 73 31.53 8.43 -10.04
CA SER A 73 32.37 7.29 -10.42
C SER A 73 32.59 6.24 -9.31
N SER A 74 31.92 6.35 -8.15
CA SER A 74 31.90 5.35 -7.09
C SER A 74 30.89 4.22 -7.36
N GLY A 75 29.92 4.42 -8.26
CA GLY A 75 28.88 3.43 -8.57
C GLY A 75 27.91 3.16 -7.41
N ALA A 76 27.91 4.04 -6.39
CA ALA A 76 27.03 3.93 -5.24
C ALA A 76 25.86 4.90 -5.39
N ILE A 77 24.65 4.35 -5.33
CA ILE A 77 23.43 5.15 -5.14
C ILE A 77 23.34 5.42 -3.64
N ASP A 78 23.50 6.68 -3.23
CA ASP A 78 23.54 7.07 -1.81
C ASP A 78 22.20 6.89 -1.08
N SER A 79 21.08 6.88 -1.79
CA SER A 79 19.76 6.51 -1.27
C SER A 79 18.71 6.40 -2.37
N VAL A 80 17.65 5.62 -2.14
CA VAL A 80 16.47 5.61 -3.02
C VAL A 80 15.81 6.99 -3.06
N ASP A 81 15.82 7.72 -1.94
CA ASP A 81 15.29 9.08 -1.84
C ASP A 81 16.02 10.04 -2.79
N ALA A 82 17.35 10.01 -2.86
CA ALA A 82 18.11 10.85 -3.80
C ALA A 82 17.76 10.56 -5.27
N CYS A 83 17.54 9.29 -5.61
CA CYS A 83 17.10 8.87 -6.95
C CYS A 83 15.70 9.43 -7.30
N PHE A 84 14.78 9.45 -6.34
CA PHE A 84 13.44 10.02 -6.54
C PHE A 84 13.44 11.54 -6.58
N GLN A 85 14.24 12.20 -5.74
CA GLN A 85 14.35 13.66 -5.75
C GLN A 85 14.84 14.16 -7.13
N GLU A 86 15.82 13.48 -7.73
CA GLU A 86 16.31 13.85 -9.06
C GLU A 86 15.26 13.73 -10.17
N LEU A 87 14.42 12.68 -10.13
CA LEU A 87 13.32 12.52 -11.09
C LEU A 87 12.22 13.57 -10.91
N VAL A 88 12.03 14.07 -9.69
CA VAL A 88 11.06 15.13 -9.38
C VAL A 88 11.60 16.49 -9.81
N ASP A 89 12.87 16.77 -9.52
CA ASP A 89 13.52 18.04 -9.88
C ASP A 89 13.61 18.24 -11.40
N GLU A 90 13.77 17.14 -12.15
CA GLU A 90 13.83 17.13 -13.62
C GLU A 90 12.44 16.94 -14.28
N ASP A 91 11.35 17.04 -13.52
CA ASP A 91 9.95 17.00 -13.99
C ASP A 91 9.53 15.69 -14.70
N TYR A 92 10.19 14.57 -14.40
CA TYR A 92 9.80 13.24 -14.92
C TYR A 92 8.62 12.64 -14.13
N ILE A 93 8.59 12.88 -12.80
CA ILE A 93 7.45 12.59 -11.92
C ILE A 93 6.98 13.88 -11.26
N PRO A 94 5.66 14.05 -11.05
CA PRO A 94 5.13 15.19 -10.30
C PRO A 94 5.38 15.12 -8.78
N GLN A 95 5.64 13.93 -8.24
CA GLN A 95 5.97 13.71 -6.82
C GLN A 95 6.62 12.34 -6.61
N ALA A 96 7.44 12.21 -5.56
CA ALA A 96 7.98 10.94 -5.15
C ALA A 96 6.84 9.96 -4.80
N PRO A 97 6.96 8.67 -5.14
CA PRO A 97 5.94 7.68 -4.86
C PRO A 97 5.64 7.57 -3.37
N LEU A 98 4.36 7.67 -2.99
CA LEU A 98 3.93 7.44 -1.61
C LEU A 98 4.02 5.94 -1.29
N VAL A 99 5.02 5.58 -0.50
CA VAL A 99 5.09 4.29 0.18
C VAL A 99 4.17 4.38 1.38
N GLY A 100 3.03 3.69 1.35
CA GLY A 100 2.19 3.54 2.54
C GLY A 100 2.90 2.72 3.62
N ASP A 101 2.39 2.76 4.86
CA ASP A 101 3.01 2.13 6.05
C ASP A 101 3.44 0.65 5.87
N LYS A 102 2.80 -0.08 4.95
CA LYS A 102 3.05 -1.49 4.64
C LYS A 102 4.23 -1.75 3.71
N PHE A 103 4.84 -0.75 3.10
CA PHE A 103 5.91 -0.94 2.14
C PHE A 103 7.06 0.02 2.44
N THR A 104 8.29 -0.50 2.44
CA THR A 104 9.52 0.31 2.49
C THR A 104 10.33 0.09 1.23
N TRP A 105 11.00 1.14 0.76
CA TRP A 105 11.97 1.05 -0.32
C TRP A 105 13.36 0.88 0.28
N ASP A 106 13.89 -0.33 0.18
CA ASP A 106 15.25 -0.62 0.65
C ASP A 106 16.17 -0.87 -0.54
N LEU A 107 17.32 -0.22 -0.52
CA LEU A 107 18.37 -0.41 -1.50
C LEU A 107 19.29 -1.53 -1.01
N ASN A 108 19.18 -2.72 -1.59
CA ASN A 108 20.10 -3.79 -1.22
C ASN A 108 21.39 -3.69 -2.05
N THR A 109 22.47 -3.28 -1.39
CA THR A 109 23.82 -3.12 -1.96
C THR A 109 24.75 -4.29 -1.60
N THR A 110 24.21 -5.48 -1.26
CA THR A 110 25.03 -6.62 -0.83
C THR A 110 25.94 -7.12 -1.96
N GLY A 111 27.17 -6.62 -1.99
CA GLY A 111 28.38 -7.32 -2.40
C GLY A 111 28.60 -7.69 -3.87
N THR A 112 27.73 -7.39 -4.83
CA THR A 112 28.02 -7.66 -6.26
C THR A 112 27.23 -6.73 -7.19
N VAL A 113 27.95 -6.14 -8.15
CA VAL A 113 27.52 -5.44 -9.37
C VAL A 113 26.02 -5.55 -9.70
N GLY A 114 25.22 -4.65 -9.14
CA GLY A 114 23.79 -4.61 -9.42
C GLY A 114 22.99 -4.13 -8.24
N THR A 115 22.78 -2.82 -8.18
CA THR A 115 21.91 -2.28 -7.16
C THR A 115 20.47 -2.65 -7.45
N ARG A 116 19.83 -3.33 -6.49
CA ARG A 116 18.43 -3.75 -6.61
C ARG A 116 17.59 -2.96 -5.63
N LEU A 117 16.61 -2.24 -6.17
CA LEU A 117 15.51 -1.69 -5.39
C LEU A 117 14.61 -2.84 -4.93
N VAL A 118 14.49 -3.02 -3.62
CA VAL A 118 13.65 -4.03 -2.99
C VAL A 118 12.48 -3.32 -2.33
N ILE A 119 11.27 -3.75 -2.67
CA ILE A 119 10.10 -3.40 -1.84
C ILE A 119 10.01 -4.45 -0.76
N THR A 120 10.24 -4.04 0.48
CA THR A 120 9.99 -4.88 1.65
C THR A 120 8.60 -4.57 2.14
N THR A 121 7.78 -5.58 2.39
CA THR A 121 6.55 -5.37 3.16
C THR A 121 6.94 -5.17 4.62
N THR A 122 6.58 -4.05 5.22
CA THR A 122 6.63 -3.89 6.69
C THR A 122 5.56 -4.81 7.26
N ASP A 123 5.91 -6.07 7.47
CA ASP A 123 5.13 -6.96 8.32
C ASP A 123 5.57 -6.63 9.74
N GLU A 124 4.68 -6.04 10.55
CA GLU A 124 4.96 -5.77 11.97
C GLU A 124 5.16 -7.06 12.79
N ASP A 125 5.01 -8.26 12.19
CA ASP A 125 4.94 -9.53 12.91
C ASP A 125 6.00 -10.59 12.56
N VAL A 126 7.12 -10.24 11.89
CA VAL A 126 8.26 -11.19 11.79
C VAL A 126 9.32 -10.83 12.82
N ASP A 127 9.06 -11.23 14.06
CA ASP A 127 10.09 -11.37 15.09
C ASP A 127 11.16 -12.34 14.58
N THR A 128 12.32 -11.79 14.21
CA THR A 128 13.50 -12.57 13.78
C THR A 128 14.42 -12.93 14.94
N SER A 129 14.01 -12.76 16.21
CA SER A 129 14.85 -13.08 17.38
C SER A 129 14.83 -14.55 17.82
N GLY A 130 14.27 -15.46 17.00
CA GLY A 130 13.97 -16.84 17.36
C GLY A 130 14.74 -17.97 16.69
N TRP A 131 15.91 -17.73 16.08
CA TRP A 131 16.86 -18.78 15.67
C TRP A 131 18.31 -18.39 15.98
#